data_AF-A0AA50DZG1-F1
#
_entry.id   AF-A0AA50DZG1-F1
#
_cell.length_a   1.000
_cell.length_b   1.000
_cell.length_c   1.000
_cell.angle_alpha   90.00
_cell.angle_beta   90.00
_cell.angle_gamma   90.00
#
_symmetry.space_group_name_H-M   'P 1'
#
loop_
_entity.id
_entity.type
_entity.pdbx_description
1 polymer ?
#
loop_
_entity_poly.entity_id
_entity_poly.type
_entity_poly.pdbx_seq_one_letter_code
_entity_poly.pdbx_strand_id
1 'polypeptide(L)'
;MFDPTAIIEQQTNGINYDITTEDLIAKLQQWDGQYGIEIGEVSFDSLIVRFENLPTDLKALAEEIYEFCPDVIDQGFGCFDDILAMGKEAGEEIPPICKTC
;
A
#
# COMPACT_ATOMS: atom_id res chain seq x y z
N MET A 1 2.72 -3.24 -18.13
CA MET A 1 1.29 -3.59 -18.26
C MET A 1 0.97 -4.39 -17.02
N PHE A 2 -0.04 -3.97 -16.27
CA PHE A 2 -0.51 -4.70 -15.11
C PHE A 2 -0.78 -6.18 -15.43
N ASP A 3 -0.20 -7.08 -14.63
CA ASP A 3 -0.37 -8.53 -14.72
C ASP A 3 -0.79 -9.08 -13.34
N PRO A 4 -2.04 -9.56 -13.18
CA PRO A 4 -2.54 -10.06 -11.91
C PRO A 4 -2.19 -11.53 -11.64
N THR A 5 -1.43 -12.21 -12.50
CA THR A 5 -1.21 -13.66 -12.41
C THR A 5 -0.72 -14.09 -11.02
N ALA A 6 0.33 -13.43 -10.50
CA ALA A 6 0.89 -13.76 -9.19
C ALA A 6 -0.12 -13.54 -8.04
N ILE A 7 -0.95 -12.50 -8.13
CA ILE A 7 -2.00 -12.18 -7.15
C ILE A 7 -3.06 -13.28 -7.11
N ILE A 8 -3.46 -13.78 -8.28
CA ILE A 8 -4.44 -14.87 -8.40
C ILE A 8 -3.86 -16.18 -7.88
N GLU A 9 -2.61 -16.49 -8.23
CA GLU A 9 -1.92 -17.72 -7.81
C GLU A 9 -1.71 -17.78 -6.29
N GLN A 10 -1.33 -16.66 -5.67
CA GLN A 10 -1.18 -16.55 -4.22
C GLN A 10 -2.51 -16.36 -3.48
N GLN A 11 -3.61 -16.16 -4.21
CA GLN A 11 -4.92 -15.83 -3.65
C GLN A 11 -4.86 -14.59 -2.74
N THR A 12 -4.04 -13.60 -3.10
CA THR A 12 -3.81 -12.42 -2.27
C THR A 12 -5.12 -11.68 -2.04
N ASN A 13 -5.42 -11.35 -0.79
CA ASN A 13 -6.66 -10.69 -0.40
C ASN A 13 -6.51 -9.91 0.91
N GLY A 14 -7.50 -9.09 1.22
CA GLY A 14 -7.63 -8.36 2.48
C GLY A 14 -8.93 -8.73 3.18
N ILE A 15 -9.22 -10.03 3.34
CA ILE A 15 -10.55 -10.48 3.78
C ILE A 15 -10.98 -9.96 5.16
N ASN A 16 -10.02 -9.58 6.01
CA ASN A 16 -10.30 -8.92 7.30
C ASN A 16 -11.04 -7.57 7.14
N TYR A 17 -10.96 -6.98 5.95
CA TYR A 17 -11.58 -5.72 5.54
C TYR A 17 -12.59 -5.91 4.41
N ASP A 18 -13.10 -7.14 4.21
CA ASP A 18 -14.04 -7.50 3.14
C ASP A 18 -13.49 -7.26 1.71
N ILE A 19 -12.16 -7.26 1.53
CA ILE A 19 -11.49 -7.08 0.23
C ILE A 19 -11.19 -8.45 -0.37
N THR A 20 -11.87 -8.79 -1.46
CA THR A 20 -11.61 -10.01 -2.24
C THR A 20 -10.38 -9.85 -3.15
N THR A 21 -9.89 -10.95 -3.71
CA THR A 21 -8.82 -10.91 -4.72
C THR A 21 -9.26 -10.08 -5.95
N GLU A 22 -10.53 -10.16 -6.31
CA GLU A 22 -11.12 -9.37 -7.41
C GLU A 22 -11.14 -7.87 -7.10
N ASP A 23 -11.52 -7.48 -5.88
CA ASP A 23 -11.51 -6.07 -5.44
C ASP A 23 -10.09 -5.50 -5.44
N LEU A 24 -9.11 -6.29 -4.96
CA LEU A 24 -7.69 -5.94 -5.01
C LEU A 24 -7.22 -5.70 -6.45
N ILE A 25 -7.52 -6.63 -7.36
CA ILE A 25 -7.15 -6.50 -8.77
C ILE A 25 -7.78 -5.24 -9.39
N ALA A 26 -9.06 -4.97 -9.11
CA ALA A 26 -9.75 -3.79 -9.61
C ALA A 26 -9.09 -2.50 -9.12
N LYS A 27 -8.70 -2.44 -7.84
CA LYS A 27 -7.98 -1.29 -7.27
C LYS A 27 -6.62 -1.07 -7.93
N LEU A 28 -5.85 -2.14 -8.14
CA LEU A 28 -4.53 -2.06 -8.78
C LEU A 28 -4.64 -1.65 -10.24
N GLN A 29 -5.64 -2.14 -10.97
CA GLN A 29 -5.92 -1.69 -12.34
C GLN A 29 -6.26 -0.20 -12.39
N GLN A 30 -7.04 0.29 -11.41
CA GLN A 30 -7.34 1.72 -11.29
C GLN A 30 -6.06 2.54 -11.05
N TRP A 31 -5.15 2.07 -10.18
CA TRP A 31 -3.87 2.74 -9.95
C TRP A 31 -2.93 2.68 -11.16
N ASP A 32 -2.85 1.55 -11.87
CA ASP A 32 -2.08 1.43 -13.13
C ASP A 32 -2.54 2.47 -14.15
N GLY A 33 -3.86 2.64 -14.31
CA GLY A 33 -4.41 3.61 -15.26
C GLY A 33 -4.16 5.08 -14.90
N GLN A 34 -4.04 5.42 -13.61
CA GLN A 34 -3.84 6.79 -13.15
C GLN A 34 -2.36 7.16 -13.02
N TYR A 35 -1.56 6.24 -12.51
CA TYR A 35 -0.21 6.51 -12.04
C TYR A 35 0.84 5.68 -12.79
N GLY A 36 0.43 4.56 -13.40
CA GLY A 36 1.32 3.48 -13.81
C GLY A 36 1.87 2.76 -12.58
N ILE A 37 1.74 1.43 -12.55
CA ILE A 37 2.29 0.65 -11.44
C ILE A 37 3.11 -0.55 -11.90
N GLU A 38 4.07 -0.92 -11.06
CA GLU A 38 4.75 -2.21 -11.10
C GLU A 38 4.42 -3.01 -9.85
N ILE A 39 4.03 -4.27 -10.05
CA ILE A 39 3.81 -5.23 -8.96
C ILE A 39 5.14 -5.95 -8.68
N GLY A 40 5.59 -5.87 -7.44
CA GLY A 40 6.79 -6.53 -6.94
C GLY A 40 6.50 -7.88 -6.30
N GLU A 41 7.02 -8.10 -5.10
CA GLU A 41 6.76 -9.31 -4.32
C GLU A 41 5.27 -9.43 -3.97
N VAL A 42 4.74 -10.65 -4.00
CA VAL A 42 3.34 -10.97 -3.71
C VAL A 42 3.30 -12.16 -2.75
N SER A 43 2.60 -12.00 -1.63
CA SER A 43 2.26 -13.06 -0.67
C SER A 43 0.74 -13.22 -0.57
N PHE A 44 0.28 -14.12 0.29
CA PHE A 44 -1.15 -14.33 0.55
C PHE A 44 -1.86 -13.09 1.12
N ASP A 45 -1.14 -12.26 1.87
CA ASP A 45 -1.68 -11.14 2.66
C ASP A 45 -0.98 -9.80 2.39
N SER A 46 0.01 -9.76 1.49
CA SER A 46 0.76 -8.54 1.18
C SER A 46 1.24 -8.52 -0.27
N LEU A 47 1.51 -7.32 -0.79
CA LEU A 47 2.20 -7.12 -2.05
C LEU A 47 2.96 -5.79 -2.07
N ILE A 48 3.99 -5.70 -2.90
CA ILE A 48 4.71 -4.45 -3.14
C ILE A 48 4.17 -3.80 -4.41
N VAL A 49 3.80 -2.52 -4.31
CA VAL A 49 3.38 -1.69 -5.44
C VAL A 49 4.36 -0.54 -5.59
N ARG A 50 4.94 -0.38 -6.78
CA ARG A 50 5.72 0.80 -7.16
C ARG A 50 4.88 1.66 -8.08
N PHE A 51 4.79 2.96 -7.80
CA PHE A 51 4.13 3.93 -8.66
C PHE A 51 5.16 4.57 -9.60
N GLU A 52 4.88 4.57 -10.90
CA GLU A 52 5.73 5.20 -11.92
C GLU A 52 5.60 6.72 -11.91
N ASN A 53 4.40 7.22 -11.66
CA ASN A 53 4.09 8.64 -11.53
C ASN A 53 3.32 8.87 -10.24
N LEU A 54 3.62 9.97 -9.54
CA LEU A 54 2.90 10.34 -8.33
C LEU A 54 1.96 11.54 -8.60
N PRO A 55 0.79 11.59 -7.96
CA PRO A 55 -0.06 12.77 -8.00
C PRO A 55 0.63 13.95 -7.28
N THR A 56 0.18 15.17 -7.59
CA THR A 56 0.65 16.36 -6.86
C THR A 56 0.22 16.34 -5.40
N ASP A 57 -0.96 15.78 -5.11
CA ASP A 57 -1.47 15.62 -3.75
C ASP A 57 -1.15 14.24 -3.20
N LEU A 58 0.05 14.11 -2.63
CA LEU A 58 0.51 12.86 -2.00
C LEU A 58 -0.29 12.50 -0.75
N LYS A 59 -0.88 13.51 -0.08
CA LYS A 59 -1.68 13.26 1.11
C LYS A 59 -2.97 12.54 0.76
N ALA A 60 -3.64 12.97 -0.31
CA ALA A 60 -4.83 12.28 -0.82
C ALA A 60 -4.52 10.83 -1.22
N LEU A 61 -3.37 10.56 -1.85
CA LEU A 61 -2.96 9.20 -2.18
C LEU A 61 -2.67 8.37 -0.92
N ALA A 62 -2.01 8.95 0.09
CA ALA A 62 -1.75 8.26 1.35
C ALA A 62 -3.04 7.92 2.11
N GLU A 63 -4.01 8.84 2.15
CA GLU A 63 -5.34 8.61 2.71
C GLU A 63 -6.07 7.49 1.96
N GLU A 64 -6.04 7.49 0.62
CA GLU A 64 -6.62 6.43 -0.21
C GLU A 64 -5.98 5.05 0.03
N ILE A 65 -4.65 4.99 0.18
CA ILE A 65 -3.93 3.76 0.49
C ILE A 65 -4.32 3.25 1.88
N TYR A 66 -4.40 4.15 2.87
CA TYR A 66 -4.79 3.79 4.24
C TYR A 66 -6.24 3.31 4.33
N GLU A 67 -7.17 3.94 3.61
CA GLU A 67 -8.55 3.46 3.53
C GLU A 67 -8.66 2.09 2.87
N PHE A 68 -7.82 1.81 1.86
CA PHE A 68 -7.80 0.54 1.16
C PHE A 68 -7.11 -0.58 1.95
N CYS A 69 -6.01 -0.29 2.64
CA CYS A 69 -5.31 -1.23 3.49
C CYS A 69 -4.92 -0.52 4.80
N PRO A 70 -5.79 -0.52 5.83
CA PRO A 70 -5.51 0.14 7.10
C PRO A 70 -4.27 -0.42 7.81
N ASP A 71 -3.97 -1.70 7.54
CA ASP A 71 -2.81 -2.41 8.05
C ASP A 71 -1.50 -2.00 7.37
N VAL A 72 -1.51 -1.18 6.31
CA VAL A 72 -0.28 -0.77 5.59
C VAL A 72 0.77 -0.14 6.51
N ILE A 73 0.34 0.47 7.61
CA ILE A 73 1.23 1.03 8.63
C ILE A 73 1.87 -0.08 9.47
N ASP A 74 1.04 -0.99 9.97
CA ASP A 74 1.47 -2.07 10.87
C ASP A 74 2.24 -3.18 10.12
N GLN A 75 1.89 -3.46 8.86
CA GLN A 75 2.52 -4.47 8.01
C GLN A 75 3.65 -3.91 7.13
N GLY A 76 3.61 -2.61 6.78
CA GLY A 76 4.56 -2.01 5.84
C GLY A 76 5.81 -1.39 6.48
N PHE A 77 5.73 -0.95 7.74
CA PHE A 77 6.82 -0.21 8.37
C PHE A 77 7.48 -0.91 9.55
N GLY A 78 6.97 -2.06 10.01
CA GLY A 78 7.57 -2.86 11.08
C GLY A 78 7.53 -2.22 12.47
N CYS A 79 7.93 -0.94 12.59
CA CYS A 79 7.92 -0.15 13.82
C CYS A 79 7.63 1.33 13.59
N PHE A 80 7.00 1.98 14.57
CA PHE A 80 6.83 3.44 14.62
C PHE A 80 8.17 4.20 14.50
N ASP A 81 9.26 3.62 15.00
CA ASP A 81 10.60 4.22 14.92
C ASP A 81 11.11 4.33 13.48
N ASP A 82 10.80 3.36 12.62
CA ASP A 82 11.20 3.37 11.22
C ASP A 82 10.40 4.44 10.44
N ILE A 83 9.12 4.58 10.76
CA ILE A 83 8.26 5.67 10.26
C ILE A 83 8.83 7.04 10.66
N LEU A 84 9.23 7.21 11.93
CA LEU A 84 9.82 8.46 12.43
C LEU A 84 11.16 8.80 11.75
N ALA A 85 11.99 7.79 11.48
CA ALA A 85 13.26 7.99 10.78
C ALA A 85 13.01 8.54 9.37
N MET A 86 12.09 7.93 8.61
CA MET A 86 11.71 8.39 7.27
C MET A 86 11.06 9.78 7.29
N GLY A 87 10.17 10.04 8.26
CA GLY A 87 9.53 11.35 8.43
C GLY A 87 10.52 12.48 8.73
N LYS A 88 11.51 12.21 9.59
CA LYS A 88 12.59 13.17 9.88
C LYS A 88 13.45 13.49 8.66
N GLU A 89 13.74 12.50 7.82
CA GLU A 89 14.47 12.71 6.57
C GLU A 89 13.64 13.52 5.56
N ALA A 90 12.32 13.34 5.56
CA ALA A 90 11.37 14.10 4.74
C ALA A 90 11.02 15.50 5.30
N GLY A 91 11.41 15.80 6.56
CA GLY A 91 11.10 17.06 7.23
C GLY A 91 9.65 17.18 7.74
N GLU A 92 8.97 16.05 7.92
CA GLU A 92 7.58 15.99 8.39
C GLU A 92 7.47 15.46 9.82
N GLU A 93 6.64 16.12 10.63
CA GLU A 93 6.30 15.66 12.00
C GLU A 93 5.15 14.65 11.94
N ILE A 94 5.45 13.38 12.23
CA ILE A 94 4.46 12.30 12.19
C ILE A 94 3.83 12.13 13.60
N PRO A 95 2.50 12.27 13.75
CA PRO A 95 1.83 12.08 15.02
C PRO A 95 1.89 10.61 15.49
N PRO A 96 1.81 10.35 16.81
CA PRO A 96 1.90 8.99 17.35
C PRO A 96 0.60 8.23 17.04
N ILE A 97 0.58 7.52 15.91
CA ILE A 97 -0.57 6.74 15.46
C ILE A 97 -0.31 5.23 15.56
N CYS A 98 0.95 4.80 15.52
CA CYS A 98 1.33 3.39 15.65
C CYS A 98 1.76 3.06 17.08
N LYS A 99 1.48 1.84 17.54
CA LYS A 99 2.06 1.35 18.81
C LYS A 99 3.58 1.32 18.65
N THR A 100 4.29 1.94 19.59
CA THR A 100 5.72 1.73 19.75
C THR A 100 5.98 0.24 19.96
N CYS A 101 6.94 -0.29 19.22
CA CYS A 101 7.75 -1.40 19.70
C CYS A 101 8.54 -0.90 20.94
#